data_AF-A0A8B8HP13-F1
#
_entry.id   AF-A0A8B8HP13-F1
#
_cell.length_a   1.000
_cell.length_b   1.000
_cell.length_c   1.000
_cell.angle_alpha   90.00
_cell.angle_beta   90.00
_cell.angle_gamma   90.00
#
_symmetry.space_group_name_H-M   'P 1'
#
loop_
_entity.id
_entity.type
_entity.pdbx_description
1 polymer ?
#
loop_
_entity_poly.entity_id
_entity_poly.type
_entity_poly.pdbx_seq_one_letter_code
_entity_poly.pdbx_strand_id
1 'polypeptide(L)'
;MEDVPEEQHINISNKMVERLVEDAAITNDTGAGSLNAKGDYKEKIFIEKLRCMDDKHTERCGLTVEELNALVTRLEMRTPHISNEDPICEDLKDKIIDCYDMTGPSDIVKCWNIVGAFTQCVQDASSKRLEARTAREARATAQRTRRVARARAHLATHDDLTDD
;
A
#
# COMPACT_ATOMS: atom_id res chain seq x y z
N MET A 1 53.62 36.51 -7.31
CA MET A 1 54.60 35.43 -7.57
C MET A 1 54.50 34.49 -6.40
N GLU A 2 53.82 33.37 -6.60
CA GLU A 2 54.08 32.10 -5.92
C GLU A 2 53.26 31.02 -6.65
N ASP A 3 54.00 30.20 -7.39
CA ASP A 3 53.58 29.03 -8.17
C ASP A 3 52.83 28.00 -7.30
N VAL A 4 51.61 27.65 -7.70
CA VAL A 4 50.91 26.47 -7.16
C VAL A 4 51.20 25.31 -8.12
N PRO A 5 51.80 24.20 -7.66
CA PRO A 5 52.28 23.14 -8.53
C PRO A 5 51.12 22.44 -9.24
N GLU A 6 51.21 22.33 -10.56
CA GLU A 6 50.30 21.57 -11.40
C GLU A 6 50.16 20.14 -10.85
N GLU A 7 48.95 19.78 -10.40
CA GLU A 7 48.61 18.41 -10.08
C GLU A 7 48.85 17.54 -11.32
N GLN A 8 49.88 16.70 -11.26
CA GLN A 8 50.17 15.69 -12.27
C GLN A 8 49.07 14.62 -12.20
N HIS A 9 47.96 14.85 -12.90
CA HIS A 9 46.89 13.88 -13.08
C HIS A 9 47.40 12.74 -13.96
N ILE A 10 47.85 11.66 -13.32
CA ILE A 10 48.24 10.43 -14.01
C ILE A 10 46.93 9.71 -14.39
N ASN A 11 46.50 9.85 -15.64
CA ASN A 11 45.35 9.13 -16.18
C ASN A 11 45.71 7.66 -16.42
N ILE A 12 45.62 6.84 -15.37
CA ILE A 12 45.77 5.39 -15.45
C ILE A 12 44.44 4.79 -15.94
N SER A 13 44.47 4.08 -17.08
CA SER A 13 43.31 3.37 -17.61
C SER A 13 42.77 2.37 -16.57
N ASN A 14 41.44 2.24 -16.43
CA ASN A 14 40.79 1.30 -15.50
C ASN A 14 41.37 -0.12 -15.60
N LYS A 15 41.78 -0.54 -16.80
CA LYS A 15 42.36 -1.86 -17.06
C LYS A 15 43.77 -2.04 -16.46
N MET A 16 44.50 -0.94 -16.28
CA MET A 16 45.79 -0.91 -15.59
C MET A 16 45.60 -0.84 -14.07
N VAL A 17 44.54 -0.18 -13.60
CA VAL A 17 44.16 -0.20 -12.17
C VAL A 17 43.80 -1.62 -11.73
N GLU A 18 43.02 -2.35 -12.52
CA GLU A 18 42.68 -3.76 -12.24
C GLU A 18 43.93 -4.63 -12.12
N ARG A 19 44.90 -4.49 -13.03
CA ARG A 19 46.17 -5.23 -12.96
C ARG A 19 47.05 -4.84 -11.78
N LEU A 20 47.12 -3.55 -11.44
CA LEU A 20 47.84 -3.07 -10.26
C LEU A 20 47.24 -3.61 -8.95
N VAL A 21 45.91 -3.71 -8.88
CA VAL A 21 45.18 -4.29 -7.75
C VAL A 21 45.44 -5.80 -7.66
N GLU A 22 45.47 -6.51 -8.78
CA GLU A 22 45.78 -7.94 -8.84
C GLU A 22 47.25 -8.22 -8.44
N ASP A 23 48.20 -7.43 -8.94
CA ASP A 23 49.63 -7.57 -8.60
C ASP A 23 49.92 -7.23 -7.12
N ALA A 24 49.21 -6.24 -6.56
CA ALA A 24 49.27 -5.93 -5.12
C ALA A 24 48.66 -7.04 -4.26
N ALA A 25 47.59 -7.70 -4.73
CA ALA A 25 46.97 -8.81 -4.03
C ALA A 25 47.88 -10.06 -4.01
N ILE A 26 48.64 -10.31 -5.08
CA ILE A 26 49.56 -11.45 -5.15
C ILE A 26 50.80 -11.23 -4.28
N THR A 27 51.26 -9.98 -4.13
CA THR A 27 52.42 -9.65 -3.30
C THR A 27 52.11 -9.62 -1.79
N ASN A 28 50.85 -9.45 -1.40
CA ASN A 28 50.42 -9.49 0.00
C ASN A 28 50.12 -10.90 0.55
N ASP A 29 50.17 -11.95 -0.27
CA ASP A 29 49.74 -13.31 0.13
C ASP A 29 50.86 -14.17 0.77
N THR A 30 51.98 -13.56 1.15
CA THR A 30 52.99 -14.18 2.05
C THR A 30 52.89 -13.60 3.45
N GLY A 31 51.79 -13.88 4.17
CA GLY A 31 51.65 -13.36 5.53
C GLY A 31 50.39 -13.79 6.27
N ALA A 32 50.39 -15.03 6.75
CA ALA A 32 49.74 -15.50 7.98
C ALA A 32 48.37 -14.92 8.38
N GLY A 33 47.34 -15.77 8.32
CA GLY A 33 46.34 -15.89 9.37
C GLY A 33 45.06 -15.05 9.24
N SER A 34 43.96 -15.68 8.81
CA SER A 34 42.63 -15.55 9.42
C SER A 34 41.61 -16.36 8.61
N LEU A 35 41.25 -17.55 9.11
CA LEU A 35 40.32 -18.46 8.42
C LEU A 35 38.82 -18.13 8.65
N ASN A 36 38.48 -17.00 9.26
CA ASN A 36 37.08 -16.65 9.58
C ASN A 36 36.55 -15.37 8.89
N ALA A 37 37.35 -14.64 8.12
CA ALA A 37 36.91 -13.38 7.49
C ALA A 37 35.98 -13.57 6.27
N LYS A 38 36.01 -14.75 5.63
CA LYS A 38 35.31 -15.02 4.35
C LYS A 38 33.80 -15.26 4.49
N GLY A 39 33.33 -15.75 5.64
CA GLY A 39 31.89 -15.93 5.91
C GLY A 39 31.19 -14.61 6.19
N ASP A 40 31.83 -13.77 6.99
CA ASP A 40 31.30 -12.49 7.47
C ASP A 40 31.18 -11.45 6.34
N TYR A 41 32.10 -11.46 5.37
CA TYR A 41 32.03 -10.57 4.20
C TYR A 41 30.88 -10.93 3.26
N LYS A 42 30.64 -12.23 3.04
CA LYS A 42 29.54 -12.71 2.19
C LYS A 42 28.20 -12.37 2.83
N GLU A 43 28.06 -12.57 4.13
CA GLU A 43 26.86 -12.21 4.90
C GLU A 43 26.59 -10.70 4.86
N LYS A 44 27.60 -9.86 5.06
CA LYS A 44 27.47 -8.39 4.94
C LYS A 44 27.02 -7.95 3.55
N ILE A 45 27.53 -8.58 2.48
CA ILE A 45 27.07 -8.31 1.11
C ILE A 45 25.60 -8.69 0.93
N PHE A 46 25.17 -9.82 1.48
CA PHE A 46 23.77 -10.24 1.39
C PHE A 46 22.84 -9.28 2.14
N ILE A 47 23.23 -8.85 3.34
CA ILE A 47 22.46 -7.87 4.13
C ILE A 47 22.35 -6.55 3.38
N GLU A 48 23.46 -6.03 2.85
CA GLU A 48 23.44 -4.76 2.12
C GLU A 48 22.64 -4.85 0.81
N LYS A 49 22.71 -6.00 0.12
CA LYS A 49 21.90 -6.25 -1.08
C LYS A 49 20.40 -6.29 -0.76
N LEU A 50 20.01 -6.94 0.33
CA LEU A 50 18.63 -6.97 0.80
C LEU A 50 18.16 -5.56 1.15
N ARG A 51 18.98 -4.78 1.85
CA ARG A 51 18.66 -3.39 2.19
C ARG A 51 18.46 -2.52 0.96
N CYS A 52 19.34 -2.62 -0.03
CA CYS A 52 19.20 -1.88 -1.28
C CYS A 52 17.95 -2.28 -2.07
N MET A 53 17.56 -3.56 -2.04
CA MET A 53 16.31 -4.00 -2.67
C MET A 53 15.08 -3.46 -1.93
N ASP A 54 15.13 -3.42 -0.60
CA ASP A 54 14.05 -2.90 0.24
C ASP A 54 13.90 -1.37 0.08
N ASP A 55 15.02 -0.64 0.04
CA ASP A 55 15.05 0.81 -0.23
C ASP A 55 14.47 1.12 -1.62
N LYS A 56 14.85 0.36 -2.65
CA LYS A 56 14.29 0.51 -4.01
C LYS A 56 12.82 0.13 -4.10
N HIS A 57 12.39 -0.88 -3.37
CA HIS A 57 10.99 -1.27 -3.30
C HIS A 57 10.17 -0.18 -2.60
N THR A 58 10.71 0.38 -1.52
CA THR A 58 10.11 1.50 -0.78
C THR A 58 10.02 2.76 -1.64
N GLU A 59 11.08 3.12 -2.36
CA GLU A 59 11.09 4.26 -3.29
C GLU A 59 10.08 4.08 -4.43
N ARG A 60 9.94 2.86 -4.95
CA ARG A 60 9.07 2.56 -6.10
C ARG A 60 7.60 2.35 -5.72
N CYS A 61 7.33 1.81 -4.54
CA CYS A 61 5.97 1.55 -4.05
C CYS A 61 5.42 2.69 -3.19
N GLY A 62 6.26 3.63 -2.75
CA GLY A 62 5.86 4.85 -2.04
C GLY A 62 5.11 4.61 -0.73
N LEU A 63 5.20 3.40 -0.18
CA LEU A 63 4.56 2.97 1.05
C LEU A 63 5.60 2.20 1.86
N THR A 64 6.08 2.80 2.93
CA THR A 64 6.87 2.09 3.93
C THR A 64 5.99 1.06 4.65
N VAL A 65 6.60 0.05 5.26
CA VAL A 65 5.86 -0.94 6.09
C VAL A 65 5.08 -0.25 7.22
N GLU A 66 5.60 0.86 7.73
CA GLU A 66 4.95 1.69 8.75
C GLU A 66 3.69 2.38 8.20
N GLU A 67 3.75 2.90 6.97
CA GLU A 67 2.61 3.50 6.29
C GLU A 67 1.54 2.46 5.93
N LEU A 68 1.95 1.25 5.54
CA LEU A 68 1.06 0.13 5.33
C LEU A 68 0.34 -0.25 6.63
N ASN A 69 1.07 -0.39 7.74
CA ASN A 69 0.49 -0.70 9.04
C ASN A 69 -0.46 0.40 9.54
N ALA A 70 -0.11 1.67 9.31
CA ALA A 70 -1.00 2.80 9.61
C ALA A 70 -2.27 2.78 8.76
N LEU A 71 -2.16 2.35 7.50
CA LEU A 71 -3.31 2.19 6.60
C LEU A 71 -4.21 1.04 7.06
N VAL A 72 -3.63 -0.12 7.42
CA VAL A 72 -4.35 -1.28 7.95
C VAL A 72 -5.09 -0.91 9.23
N THR A 73 -4.42 -0.29 10.20
CA THR A 73 -5.04 0.18 11.45
C THR A 73 -6.20 1.14 11.18
N ARG A 74 -6.03 2.05 10.20
CA ARG A 74 -7.08 3.00 9.82
C ARG A 74 -8.27 2.30 9.16
N LEU A 75 -8.02 1.26 8.36
CA LEU A 75 -9.07 0.43 7.77
C LEU A 75 -9.81 -0.32 8.87
N GLU A 76 -9.11 -1.04 9.74
CA GLU A 76 -9.67 -1.79 10.87
C GLU A 76 -10.55 -0.91 11.78
N MET A 77 -10.14 0.32 12.07
CA MET A 77 -10.94 1.29 12.83
C MET A 77 -12.20 1.77 12.09
N ARG A 78 -12.21 1.74 10.76
CA ARG A 78 -13.35 2.16 9.93
C ARG A 78 -14.26 1.00 9.53
N THR A 79 -13.76 -0.23 9.57
CA THR A 79 -14.49 -1.44 9.20
C THR A 79 -14.87 -2.37 10.36
N PRO A 80 -14.92 -1.98 11.66
CA PRO A 80 -15.17 -2.91 12.76
C PRO A 80 -16.60 -3.49 12.76
N HIS A 81 -17.46 -3.07 11.83
CA HIS A 81 -18.80 -3.60 11.64
C HIS A 81 -18.95 -4.38 10.32
N ILE A 82 -17.90 -4.47 9.50
CA ILE A 82 -17.93 -5.20 8.21
C ILE A 82 -17.75 -6.71 8.43
N SER A 83 -17.15 -7.13 9.55
CA SER A 83 -16.79 -8.52 9.83
C SER A 83 -17.94 -9.44 10.26
N ASN A 84 -19.15 -8.91 10.52
CA ASN A 84 -20.30 -9.69 10.99
C ASN A 84 -21.53 -9.60 10.06
N GLU A 85 -21.37 -9.09 8.84
CA GLU A 85 -22.44 -9.14 7.86
C GLU A 85 -22.27 -10.39 7.01
N ASP A 86 -23.24 -11.31 7.08
CA ASP A 86 -23.30 -12.47 6.20
C ASP A 86 -23.14 -12.02 4.74
N PRO A 87 -22.38 -12.77 3.92
CA PRO A 87 -22.15 -12.40 2.54
C PRO A 87 -23.48 -12.26 1.81
N ILE A 88 -23.65 -11.12 1.13
CA ILE A 88 -24.88 -10.83 0.40
C ILE A 88 -25.09 -11.92 -0.66
N CYS A 89 -26.31 -12.45 -0.76
CA CYS A 89 -26.69 -13.45 -1.76
C CYS A 89 -25.95 -14.79 -1.61
N GLU A 90 -25.55 -15.16 -0.38
CA GLU A 90 -24.85 -16.43 -0.09
C GLU A 90 -25.55 -17.65 -0.68
N ASP A 91 -26.86 -17.79 -0.49
CA ASP A 91 -27.64 -18.91 -1.03
C ASP A 91 -27.55 -19.03 -2.57
N LEU A 92 -27.40 -17.91 -3.27
CA LEU A 92 -27.26 -17.88 -4.73
C LEU A 92 -25.83 -18.16 -5.14
N LYS A 93 -24.83 -17.74 -4.35
CA LYS A 93 -23.43 -18.07 -4.53
C LYS A 93 -23.23 -19.59 -4.45
N ASP A 94 -23.81 -20.23 -3.44
CA ASP A 94 -23.68 -21.68 -3.25
C ASP A 94 -24.36 -22.45 -4.39
N LYS A 95 -25.55 -22.01 -4.83
CA LYS A 95 -26.22 -22.58 -6.01
C LYS A 95 -25.43 -22.43 -7.32
N ILE A 96 -24.64 -21.36 -7.46
CA ILE A 96 -23.75 -21.19 -8.60
C ILE A 96 -22.65 -22.25 -8.57
N ILE A 97 -22.00 -22.40 -7.41
CA ILE A 97 -20.92 -23.37 -7.22
C ILE A 97 -21.45 -24.78 -7.50
N ASP A 98 -22.58 -25.15 -6.89
CA ASP A 98 -23.23 -26.44 -7.11
C ASP A 98 -23.57 -26.67 -8.58
N CYS A 99 -24.05 -25.64 -9.29
CA CYS A 99 -24.35 -25.76 -10.70
C CYS A 99 -23.11 -26.01 -11.53
N TYR A 100 -22.02 -25.26 -11.29
CA TYR A 100 -20.77 -25.46 -12.02
C TYR A 100 -20.13 -26.82 -11.72
N ASP A 101 -20.21 -27.29 -10.48
CA ASP A 101 -19.65 -28.57 -10.06
C ASP A 101 -20.41 -29.77 -10.66
N MET A 102 -21.72 -29.64 -10.87
CA MET A 102 -22.53 -30.68 -11.52
C MET A 102 -22.50 -30.64 -13.05
N THR A 103 -21.93 -29.60 -13.65
CA THR A 103 -22.03 -29.35 -15.09
C THR A 103 -20.69 -29.51 -15.80
N GLY A 104 -20.66 -30.32 -16.86
CA GLY A 104 -19.45 -30.49 -17.67
C GLY A 104 -19.06 -29.23 -18.47
N PRO A 105 -17.83 -29.16 -19.01
CA PRO A 105 -17.32 -27.96 -19.70
C PRO A 105 -18.17 -27.48 -20.88
N SER A 106 -18.85 -28.40 -21.57
CA SER A 106 -19.72 -28.10 -22.71
C SER A 106 -21.09 -27.53 -22.30
N ASP A 107 -21.49 -27.70 -21.03
CA ASP A 107 -22.84 -27.44 -20.57
C ASP A 107 -22.92 -26.23 -19.61
N ILE A 108 -21.80 -25.52 -19.37
CA ILE A 108 -21.68 -24.35 -18.50
C ILE A 108 -22.79 -23.31 -18.71
N VAL A 109 -23.27 -23.16 -19.95
CA VAL A 109 -24.36 -22.23 -20.30
C VAL A 109 -25.66 -22.53 -19.54
N LYS A 110 -25.88 -23.76 -19.07
CA LYS A 110 -27.05 -24.14 -18.26
C LYS A 110 -27.12 -23.40 -16.92
N CYS A 111 -25.98 -22.96 -16.37
CA CYS A 111 -25.91 -22.19 -15.13
C CYS A 111 -26.25 -20.70 -15.30
N TRP A 112 -26.48 -20.22 -16.53
CA TRP A 112 -26.69 -18.80 -16.84
C TRP A 112 -27.85 -18.17 -16.07
N ASN A 113 -28.95 -18.92 -15.87
CA ASN A 113 -30.10 -18.42 -15.11
C ASN A 113 -29.75 -18.16 -13.64
N ILE A 114 -28.94 -19.03 -13.03
CA ILE A 114 -28.51 -18.89 -11.62
C ILE A 114 -27.52 -17.74 -11.48
N VAL A 115 -26.59 -17.61 -12.44
CA VAL A 115 -25.67 -16.47 -12.53
C VAL A 115 -26.44 -15.14 -12.70
N GLY A 116 -27.48 -15.12 -13.51
CA GLY A 116 -28.36 -13.96 -13.68
C GLY A 116 -29.06 -13.57 -12.37
N ALA A 117 -29.64 -14.55 -11.66
CA ALA A 117 -30.29 -14.33 -10.38
C ALA A 117 -29.32 -13.79 -9.31
N PHE A 118 -28.10 -14.33 -9.22
CA PHE A 118 -27.06 -13.83 -8.32
C PHE A 118 -26.67 -12.39 -8.67
N THR A 119 -26.45 -12.11 -9.95
CA THR A 119 -26.08 -10.76 -10.42
C THR A 119 -27.16 -9.75 -10.04
N GLN A 120 -28.43 -10.09 -10.23
CA GLN A 120 -29.55 -9.24 -9.85
C GLN A 120 -29.61 -9.02 -8.33
N CYS A 121 -29.43 -10.07 -7.53
CA CYS A 121 -29.40 -9.96 -6.08
C CYS A 121 -28.28 -9.01 -5.60
N VAL A 122 -27.08 -9.11 -6.18
CA VAL A 122 -25.94 -8.24 -5.85
C VAL A 122 -26.25 -6.78 -6.23
N GLN A 123 -26.84 -6.55 -7.40
CA GLN A 123 -27.22 -5.20 -7.85
C GLN A 123 -28.28 -4.57 -6.95
N ASP A 124 -29.31 -5.34 -6.56
CA ASP A 124 -30.38 -4.87 -5.68
C ASP A 124 -29.84 -4.52 -4.29
N ALA A 125 -28.99 -5.39 -3.73
CA ALA A 125 -28.38 -5.13 -2.43
C ALA A 125 -27.44 -3.93 -2.45
N SER A 126 -26.67 -3.77 -3.52
CA SER A 126 -25.78 -2.62 -3.72
C SER A 126 -26.58 -1.32 -3.82
N SER A 127 -27.67 -1.33 -4.59
CA SER A 127 -28.58 -0.19 -4.72
C SER A 127 -29.21 0.19 -3.37
N LYS A 128 -29.74 -0.78 -2.63
CA LYS A 128 -30.30 -0.55 -1.28
C LYS A 128 -29.27 0.02 -0.31
N ARG A 129 -28.03 -0.46 -0.33
CA ARG A 129 -26.94 0.07 0.50
C ARG A 129 -26.63 1.53 0.13
N LEU A 130 -26.59 1.85 -1.15
CA LEU A 130 -26.35 3.22 -1.64
C LEU A 130 -27.49 4.16 -1.22
N GLU A 131 -28.74 3.74 -1.36
CA GLU A 131 -29.93 4.49 -0.93
C GLU A 131 -29.93 4.73 0.59
N ALA A 132 -29.63 3.70 1.38
CA ALA A 132 -29.53 3.84 2.83
C ALA A 132 -28.45 4.85 3.24
N ARG A 133 -27.30 4.82 2.55
CA ARG A 133 -26.19 5.76 2.79
C ARG A 133 -26.57 7.18 2.40
N THR A 134 -27.11 7.40 1.21
CA THR A 134 -27.55 8.72 0.75
C THR A 134 -28.65 9.30 1.63
N ALA A 135 -29.62 8.49 2.06
CA ALA A 135 -30.65 8.91 3.02
C ALA A 135 -30.05 9.32 4.38
N ARG A 136 -29.06 8.58 4.89
CA ARG A 136 -28.35 8.91 6.13
C ARG A 136 -27.58 10.23 6.00
N GLU A 137 -26.84 10.41 4.90
CA GLU A 137 -26.08 11.63 4.62
C GLU A 137 -27.00 12.85 4.44
N ALA A 138 -28.14 12.69 3.77
CA ALA A 138 -29.15 13.75 3.62
C ALA A 138 -29.72 14.17 4.99
N ARG A 139 -30.06 13.21 5.87
CA ARG A 139 -30.52 13.50 7.24
C ARG A 139 -29.47 14.23 8.07
N ALA A 140 -28.22 13.76 8.01
CA ALA A 140 -27.11 14.40 8.74
C ALA A 140 -26.88 15.84 8.25
N THR A 141 -26.92 16.07 6.94
CA THR A 141 -26.77 17.40 6.33
C THR A 141 -27.92 18.32 6.72
N ALA A 142 -29.17 17.83 6.70
CA ALA A 142 -30.34 18.58 7.15
C ALA A 142 -30.25 18.96 8.65
N GLN A 143 -29.75 18.06 9.51
CA GLN A 143 -29.54 18.38 10.92
C GLN A 143 -28.42 19.42 11.10
N ARG A 144 -27.31 19.27 10.39
CA ARG A 144 -26.18 20.22 10.45
C ARG A 144 -26.60 21.62 10.01
N THR A 145 -27.32 21.73 8.89
CA THR A 145 -27.82 23.02 8.38
C THR A 145 -28.77 23.69 9.37
N ARG A 146 -29.69 22.94 10.00
CA ARG A 146 -30.56 23.46 11.08
C ARG A 146 -29.76 23.97 12.28
N ARG A 147 -28.73 23.24 12.72
CA ARG A 147 -27.86 23.66 13.83
C ARG A 147 -27.12 24.95 13.51
N VAL A 148 -26.56 25.06 12.30
CA VAL A 148 -25.86 26.27 11.85
C VAL A 148 -26.83 27.46 11.75
N ALA A 149 -28.01 27.27 11.19
CA ALA A 149 -29.03 28.32 11.11
C ALA A 149 -29.44 28.83 12.51
N ARG A 150 -29.65 27.90 13.47
CA ARG A 150 -29.96 28.25 14.85
C ARG A 150 -28.82 29.03 15.53
N ALA A 151 -27.57 28.60 15.32
CA ALA A 151 -26.41 29.31 15.86
C ALA A 151 -26.28 30.73 15.29
N ARG A 152 -26.51 30.91 13.98
CA ARG A 152 -26.52 32.24 13.34
C ARG A 152 -27.62 33.14 13.89
N ALA A 153 -28.82 32.61 14.12
CA ALA A 153 -29.91 33.36 14.73
C ALA A 153 -29.56 33.83 16.16
N HIS A 154 -28.95 32.96 16.98
CA HIS A 154 -28.50 33.34 18.32
C HIS A 154 -27.43 34.43 18.32
N LEU A 155 -26.49 34.40 17.37
CA LEU A 155 -25.47 35.44 17.24
C LEU A 155 -26.10 36.77 16.83
N ALA A 156 -27.01 36.77 15.85
CA ALA A 156 -27.71 37.98 15.42
C ALA A 156 -28.54 38.62 16.54
N THR A 157 -29.20 37.83 17.39
CA THR A 157 -29.95 38.36 18.54
C THR A 157 -29.06 38.87 19.67
N HIS A 158 -27.80 38.44 19.74
CA HIS A 158 -26.86 38.91 20.74
C HIS A 158 -26.25 40.27 20.33
N ASP A 159 -26.00 40.47 19.04
CA ASP A 159 -25.49 41.75 18.52
C ASP A 159 -26.53 42.88 18.67
N ASP A 160 -27.83 42.60 18.50
CA ASP A 160 -28.93 43.56 18.72
C ASP A 160 -29.09 44.03 20.19
N LEU A 161 -28.51 43.31 21.16
CA LEU A 161 -28.59 43.64 22.60
C LEU A 161 -27.35 44.40 23.11
N THR A 162 -26.34 44.61 22.25
CA THR A 162 -25.07 45.28 22.61
C THR A 162 -24.95 46.71 22.08
N ASP A 163 -26.00 47.26 21.47
CA ASP A 163 -26.03 48.60 20.84
C ASP A 163 -26.92 49.63 21.59
N ASP A 164 -27.20 49.40 22.89
CA ASP A 164 -27.83 50.38 23.82
C ASP A 164 -26.87 50.82 24.93
#